data_AF-A0AAV5WNL3-F1
#
_entry.id   AF-A0AAV5WNL3-F1
#
_cell.length_a   1.000
_cell.length_b   1.000
_cell.length_c   1.000
_cell.angle_alpha   90.00
_cell.angle_beta   90.00
_cell.angle_gamma   90.00
#
_symmetry.space_group_name_H-M   'P 1'
#
loop_
_entity.id
_entity.type
_entity.pdbx_description
1 polymer ?
#
loop_
_entity_poly.entity_id
_entity_poly.type
_entity_poly.pdbx_seq_one_letter_code
_entity_poly.pdbx_strand_id
1 'polypeptide(L)'
;MLHRNLLIIVYSSNIFYLFSLFFRFLQIAYELRVIEYEGLYSFPIPLLVITRFTAYINLLLFLTSVLVERSLATLFIIDYEKKNRYYISITISGSSLVCSGILSYLLVYESLNPILLAALLLFVNLISVVLFFLLLRYNKTLKTTKCISSSTVTYCLSIRKQVRENIRTMNMLRIGGIVLVAAIFVLIPSLIFVPYFIDYDDSAIQISTASLNAITA
;
A
#
# COMPACT_ATOMS: atom_id res chain seq x y z
N MET A 1 16.90 -1.79 17.53
CA MET A 1 16.99 -2.05 16.07
C MET A 1 15.59 -2.34 15.57
N LEU A 2 15.32 -2.17 14.27
CA LEU A 2 14.03 -2.57 13.70
C LEU A 2 14.02 -4.10 13.55
N HIS A 3 12.87 -4.74 13.78
CA HIS A 3 12.76 -6.20 13.69
C HIS A 3 13.14 -6.68 12.26
N ARG A 4 13.96 -7.73 12.14
CA ARG A 4 14.51 -8.20 10.84
C ARG A 4 13.40 -8.51 9.82
N ASN A 5 12.31 -9.11 10.28
CA ASN A 5 11.15 -9.42 9.45
C ASN A 5 10.47 -8.17 8.87
N LEU A 6 10.36 -7.11 9.66
CA LEU A 6 9.80 -5.84 9.22
C LEU A 6 10.72 -5.14 8.21
N LEU A 7 12.04 -5.21 8.41
CA LEU A 7 13.02 -4.69 7.44
C LEU A 7 12.90 -5.39 6.09
N ILE A 8 12.71 -6.71 6.07
CA ILE A 8 12.51 -7.45 4.82
C ILE A 8 11.28 -6.91 4.07
N ILE A 9 10.17 -6.67 4.76
CA ILE A 9 8.97 -6.10 4.14
C ILE A 9 9.28 -4.71 3.56
N VAL A 10 9.87 -3.82 4.36
CA VAL A 10 10.26 -2.47 3.95
C VAL A 10 11.17 -2.49 2.72
N TYR A 11 12.26 -3.26 2.75
CA TYR A 11 13.19 -3.35 1.63
C TYR A 11 12.53 -3.96 0.39
N SER A 12 11.72 -5.01 0.55
CA SER A 12 11.03 -5.64 -0.57
C SER A 12 10.09 -4.66 -1.30
N SER A 13 9.28 -3.89 -0.55
CA SER A 13 8.39 -2.89 -1.12
C SER A 13 9.16 -1.74 -1.77
N ASN A 14 10.27 -1.28 -1.17
CA ASN A 14 11.08 -0.19 -1.72
C ASN A 14 11.82 -0.61 -3.01
N ILE A 15 12.44 -1.79 -3.03
CA ILE A 15 13.14 -2.30 -4.23
C ILE A 15 12.15 -2.42 -5.39
N PHE A 16 10.95 -2.95 -5.13
CA PHE A 16 9.93 -3.08 -6.16
C PHE A 16 9.44 -1.72 -6.68
N TYR A 17 9.29 -0.73 -5.78
CA TYR A 17 8.96 0.64 -6.17
C TYR A 17 10.05 1.28 -7.04
N LEU A 18 11.34 1.12 -6.68
CA LEU A 18 12.46 1.61 -7.49
C LEU A 18 12.48 0.98 -8.89
N PHE A 19 12.19 -0.32 -8.98
CA PHE A 19 12.08 -1.02 -10.26
C PHE A 19 10.94 -0.46 -11.12
N SER A 20 9.80 -0.13 -10.51
CA SER A 20 8.69 0.56 -11.17
C SER A 20 9.06 1.97 -11.66
N LEU A 21 9.88 2.72 -10.92
CA LEU A 21 10.36 4.04 -11.38
C LEU A 21 11.22 3.91 -12.64
N PHE A 22 12.09 2.90 -12.70
CA PHE A 22 12.86 2.61 -13.91
C PHE A 22 11.94 2.34 -15.12
N PHE A 23 10.89 1.54 -14.94
CA PHE A 23 9.90 1.31 -16.00
C PHE A 23 9.11 2.56 -16.40
N ARG A 24 8.90 3.52 -15.50
CA ARG A 24 8.31 4.82 -15.89
C ARG A 24 9.21 5.57 -16.85
N PHE A 25 10.52 5.64 -16.60
CA PHE A 25 11.43 6.29 -17.54
C PHE A 25 11.41 5.63 -18.92
N LEU A 26 11.36 4.29 -18.95
CA LEU A 26 11.17 3.55 -20.21
C LEU A 26 9.84 3.90 -20.90
N GLN A 27 8.73 3.91 -20.15
CA GLN A 27 7.42 4.27 -20.69
C GLN A 27 7.39 5.70 -21.26
N ILE A 28 8.00 6.67 -20.58
CA ILE A 28 8.09 8.06 -21.08
C ILE A 28 8.90 8.11 -22.39
N ALA A 29 9.96 7.32 -22.53
CA ALA A 29 10.72 7.24 -23.78
C ALA A 29 9.86 6.72 -24.95
N TYR A 30 8.96 5.75 -24.69
CA TYR A 30 7.95 5.31 -25.67
C TYR A 30 6.93 6.42 -25.94
N GLU A 31 6.35 7.06 -24.92
CA GLU A 31 5.36 8.15 -25.08
C GLU A 31 5.92 9.33 -25.90
N LEU A 32 7.20 9.66 -25.75
CA LEU A 32 7.89 10.72 -26.49
C LEU A 32 8.31 10.32 -27.92
N ARG A 33 7.99 9.09 -28.35
CA ARG A 33 8.39 8.53 -29.65
C ARG A 33 9.91 8.55 -29.89
N VAL A 34 10.70 8.50 -28.82
CA VAL A 34 12.16 8.27 -28.93
C VAL A 34 12.43 6.85 -29.44
N ILE A 35 11.53 5.93 -29.13
CA ILE A 35 11.51 4.56 -29.64
C ILE A 35 10.21 4.39 -30.43
N GLU A 36 10.31 4.04 -31.71
CA GLU A 36 9.15 3.82 -32.57
C GLU A 36 8.46 2.49 -32.22
N TYR A 37 7.12 2.48 -32.27
CA TYR A 37 6.29 1.31 -32.00
C TYR A 37 4.98 1.37 -32.78
N GLU A 38 4.35 0.21 -33.01
CA GLU A 38 3.21 0.06 -33.93
C GLU A 38 1.85 0.50 -33.33
N GLY A 39 1.70 0.54 -31.99
CA GLY A 39 0.49 1.04 -31.33
C GLY A 39 0.46 0.97 -29.79
N LEU A 40 -0.41 1.74 -29.13
CA LEU A 40 -0.47 1.87 -27.66
C LEU A 40 -0.81 0.56 -26.90
N TYR A 41 -1.50 -0.37 -27.57
CA TYR A 41 -1.89 -1.67 -27.01
C TYR A 41 -0.90 -2.79 -27.37
N SER A 42 0.16 -2.48 -28.11
CA SER A 42 1.17 -3.46 -28.51
C SER A 42 2.25 -3.61 -27.44
N PHE A 43 2.83 -4.81 -27.38
CA PHE A 43 3.99 -5.08 -26.51
C PHE A 43 5.11 -4.07 -26.83
N PRO A 44 5.76 -3.44 -25.83
CA PRO A 44 5.77 -3.76 -24.40
C PRO A 44 4.91 -2.86 -23.49
N ILE A 45 4.11 -1.93 -24.04
CA ILE A 45 3.47 -0.85 -23.27
C ILE A 45 2.52 -1.38 -22.17
N PRO A 46 1.59 -2.32 -22.44
CA PRO A 46 0.70 -2.84 -21.40
C PRO A 46 1.44 -3.49 -20.23
N LEU A 47 2.56 -4.17 -20.49
CA LEU A 47 3.37 -4.81 -19.45
C LEU A 47 4.05 -3.76 -18.55
N LEU A 48 4.57 -2.68 -19.14
CA LEU A 48 5.14 -1.55 -18.40
C LEU A 48 4.07 -0.87 -17.52
N VAL A 49 2.85 -0.73 -18.02
CA VAL A 49 1.73 -0.15 -17.28
C VAL A 49 1.31 -1.07 -16.13
N ILE A 50 1.16 -2.38 -16.36
CA ILE A 50 0.81 -3.36 -15.32
C ILE A 50 1.88 -3.40 -14.21
N THR A 51 3.17 -3.45 -14.56
CA THR A 51 4.24 -3.48 -13.54
C THR A 51 4.21 -2.24 -12.64
N ARG A 52 3.90 -1.07 -13.20
CA ARG A 52 3.75 0.18 -12.43
C ARG A 52 2.54 0.19 -11.51
N PHE A 53 1.36 -0.16 -12.03
CA PHE A 53 0.15 -0.23 -11.22
C PHE A 53 0.28 -1.27 -10.11
N THR A 54 0.94 -2.40 -10.38
CA THR A 54 1.28 -3.40 -9.37
C THR A 54 2.12 -2.79 -8.23
N ALA A 55 3.13 -1.98 -8.55
CA ALA A 55 3.97 -1.35 -7.54
C ALA A 55 3.23 -0.30 -6.72
N TYR A 56 2.35 0.50 -7.35
CA TYR A 56 1.52 1.45 -6.63
C TYR A 56 0.53 0.76 -5.69
N ILE A 57 -0.20 -0.25 -6.16
CA ILE A 57 -1.14 -1.01 -5.32
C ILE A 57 -0.41 -1.70 -4.17
N ASN A 58 0.78 -2.25 -4.42
CA ASN A 58 1.59 -2.87 -3.37
C ASN A 58 2.03 -1.85 -2.30
N LEU A 59 2.31 -0.60 -2.69
CA LEU A 59 2.61 0.49 -1.76
C LEU A 59 1.37 0.90 -0.96
N LEU A 60 0.19 0.88 -1.57
CA LEU A 60 -1.09 1.09 -0.86
C LEU A 60 -1.37 -0.01 0.16
N LEU A 61 -0.95 -1.24 -0.10
CA LEU A 61 -1.10 -2.37 0.83
C LEU A 61 0.05 -2.50 1.84
N PHE A 62 1.05 -1.62 1.77
CA PHE A 62 2.23 -1.65 2.64
C PHE A 62 1.86 -1.56 4.12
N LEU A 63 0.97 -0.63 4.49
CA LEU A 63 0.57 -0.46 5.90
C LEU A 63 -0.13 -1.72 6.43
N THR A 64 -0.98 -2.34 5.60
CA THR A 64 -1.64 -3.61 5.94
C THR A 64 -0.62 -4.72 6.14
N SER A 65 0.38 -4.84 5.26
CA SER A 65 1.47 -5.81 5.40
C SER A 65 2.27 -5.64 6.69
N VAL A 66 2.58 -4.39 7.05
CA VAL A 66 3.23 -4.04 8.32
C VAL A 66 2.34 -4.42 9.50
N LEU A 67 1.05 -4.10 9.45
CA LEU A 67 0.10 -4.42 10.52
C LEU A 67 0.00 -5.94 10.75
N VAL A 68 -0.09 -6.74 9.69
CA VAL A 68 -0.15 -8.21 9.78
C VAL A 68 1.11 -8.73 10.46
N GLU A 69 2.28 -8.29 10.03
CA GLU A 69 3.55 -8.74 10.62
C GLU A 69 3.66 -8.32 12.10
N ARG A 70 3.25 -7.10 12.47
CA ARG A 70 3.21 -6.64 13.87
C ARG A 70 2.20 -7.41 14.73
N SER A 71 1.07 -7.79 14.15
CA SER A 71 0.05 -8.61 14.81
C SER A 71 0.59 -10.00 15.11
N LEU A 72 1.25 -10.63 14.14
CA LEU A 72 1.90 -11.93 14.32
C LEU A 72 3.05 -11.86 15.34
N ALA A 73 3.85 -10.80 15.34
CA ALA A 73 4.90 -10.57 16.35
C ALA A 73 4.32 -10.44 17.77
N THR A 74 3.11 -9.89 17.90
CA THR A 74 2.40 -9.76 19.18
C THR A 74 1.79 -11.09 19.63
N LEU A 75 1.20 -11.86 18.71
CA LEU A 75 0.63 -13.19 18.98
C LEU A 75 1.71 -14.21 19.38
N PHE A 76 2.83 -14.21 18.66
CA PHE A 76 3.91 -15.17 18.86
C PHE A 76 5.01 -14.68 19.81
N ILE A 77 4.72 -13.71 20.68
CA ILE A 77 5.71 -13.00 21.48
C ILE A 77 6.72 -13.92 22.18
N ILE A 78 6.27 -15.06 22.71
CA ILE A 78 7.08 -16.03 23.47
C ILE A 78 8.21 -16.65 22.64
N ASP A 79 7.95 -16.95 21.36
CA ASP A 79 8.82 -17.74 20.50
C ASP A 79 9.19 -17.02 19.19
N TYR A 80 8.91 -15.72 19.10
CA TYR A 80 9.09 -14.96 17.87
C TYR A 80 10.58 -14.79 17.52
N GLU A 81 11.42 -14.50 18.51
CA GLU A 81 12.87 -14.31 18.32
C GLU A 81 13.68 -15.61 18.42
N LYS A 82 13.14 -16.65 19.08
CA LYS A 82 13.84 -17.93 19.24
C LYS A 82 13.91 -18.75 17.95
N LYS A 83 12.92 -18.57 17.06
CA LYS A 83 12.86 -19.27 15.77
C LYS A 83 13.02 -18.25 14.65
N ASN A 84 13.89 -18.55 13.68
CA ASN A 84 14.01 -17.73 12.48
C ASN A 84 12.74 -17.88 11.63
N ARG A 85 11.86 -16.87 11.65
CA ARG A 85 10.58 -16.86 10.92
C ARG A 85 10.59 -15.91 9.73
N TYR A 86 11.68 -15.89 8.96
CA TYR A 86 11.78 -15.04 7.76
C TYR A 86 10.70 -15.40 6.71
N TYR A 87 10.24 -16.66 6.70
CA TYR A 87 9.14 -17.11 5.85
C TYR A 87 7.86 -16.29 6.06
N ILE A 88 7.61 -15.76 7.27
CA ILE A 88 6.43 -14.91 7.52
C ILE A 88 6.48 -13.65 6.65
N SER A 89 7.60 -12.92 6.68
CA SER A 89 7.77 -11.74 5.84
C SER A 89 7.71 -12.05 4.36
N ILE A 90 8.32 -13.16 3.93
CA ILE A 90 8.29 -13.59 2.52
C ILE A 90 6.85 -13.90 2.09
N THR A 91 6.08 -14.62 2.92
CA THR A 91 4.67 -14.91 2.60
C THR A 91 3.80 -13.66 2.55
N ILE A 92 4.01 -12.71 3.48
CA ILE A 92 3.28 -11.44 3.49
C ILE A 92 3.62 -10.63 2.25
N SER A 93 4.91 -10.37 1.98
CA SER A 93 5.34 -9.62 0.79
C SER A 93 4.92 -10.31 -0.51
N GLY A 94 5.04 -11.63 -0.59
CA GLY A 94 4.64 -12.42 -1.76
C GLY A 94 3.14 -12.35 -2.02
N SER A 95 2.31 -12.53 -0.98
CA SER A 95 0.85 -12.41 -1.10
C SER A 95 0.43 -11.00 -1.51
N SER A 96 1.04 -9.97 -0.93
CA SER A 96 0.79 -8.56 -1.30
C SER A 96 1.13 -8.31 -2.76
N LEU A 97 2.28 -8.81 -3.25
CA LEU A 97 2.71 -8.67 -4.64
C LEU A 97 1.76 -9.37 -5.61
N VAL A 98 1.37 -10.62 -5.32
CA VAL A 98 0.44 -11.39 -6.17
C VAL A 98 -0.92 -10.71 -6.24
N CYS A 99 -1.49 -10.32 -5.10
CA CYS A 99 -2.76 -9.59 -5.06
C CYS A 99 -2.68 -8.27 -5.84
N SER A 100 -1.60 -7.52 -5.67
CA SER A 100 -1.38 -6.27 -6.41
C SER A 100 -1.28 -6.50 -7.91
N GLY A 101 -0.62 -7.58 -8.34
CA GLY A 101 -0.47 -7.95 -9.74
C GLY A 101 -1.80 -8.31 -10.38
N ILE A 102 -2.63 -9.09 -9.68
CA ILE A 102 -3.98 -9.44 -10.14
C ILE A 102 -4.85 -8.19 -10.28
N LEU A 103 -4.89 -7.33 -9.26
CA LEU A 103 -5.67 -6.10 -9.30
C LEU A 103 -5.20 -5.15 -10.42
N SER A 104 -3.88 -5.05 -10.60
CA SER A 104 -3.30 -4.26 -11.68
C SER A 104 -3.65 -4.80 -13.06
N TYR A 105 -3.61 -6.12 -13.25
CA TYR A 105 -4.00 -6.75 -14.51
C TYR A 105 -5.47 -6.43 -14.81
N LEU A 106 -6.36 -6.65 -13.85
CA LEU A 106 -7.79 -6.40 -14.02
C LEU A 106 -8.11 -4.92 -14.29
N LEU A 107 -7.34 -4.00 -13.72
CA LEU A 107 -7.47 -2.56 -13.98
C LEU A 107 -7.09 -2.21 -15.42
N VAL A 108 -5.97 -2.76 -15.93
CA VAL A 108 -5.44 -2.42 -17.27
C VAL A 108 -6.32 -2.99 -18.38
N TYR A 109 -6.91 -4.16 -18.18
CA TYR A 109 -7.87 -4.76 -19.12
C TYR A 109 -9.32 -4.33 -18.86
N GLU A 110 -9.52 -3.20 -18.17
CA GLU A 110 -10.82 -2.56 -17.91
C GLU A 110 -11.89 -3.49 -17.29
N SER A 111 -11.46 -4.58 -16.67
CA SER A 111 -12.34 -5.58 -16.05
C SER A 111 -12.81 -5.15 -14.66
N LEU A 112 -12.21 -4.08 -14.11
CA LEU A 112 -12.58 -3.48 -12.82
C LEU A 112 -12.75 -1.97 -12.96
N ASN A 113 -13.80 -1.44 -12.33
CA ASN A 113 -14.01 0.00 -12.26
C ASN A 113 -12.93 0.66 -11.36
N PRO A 114 -12.16 1.63 -11.87
CA PRO A 114 -11.07 2.27 -11.14
C PRO A 114 -11.53 3.03 -9.89
N ILE A 115 -12.72 3.63 -9.93
CA ILE A 115 -13.29 4.38 -8.80
C ILE A 115 -13.63 3.43 -7.66
N LEU A 116 -14.24 2.29 -7.98
CA LEU A 116 -14.59 1.27 -6.99
C LEU A 116 -13.33 0.66 -6.36
N LEU A 117 -12.30 0.37 -7.16
CA LEU A 117 -11.02 -0.12 -6.66
C LEU A 117 -10.35 0.89 -5.73
N ALA A 118 -10.33 2.17 -6.11
CA ALA A 118 -9.78 3.25 -5.30
C ALA A 118 -10.51 3.39 -3.96
N ALA A 119 -11.85 3.38 -3.97
CA ALA A 119 -12.65 3.43 -2.76
C ALA A 119 -12.38 2.23 -1.83
N LEU A 120 -12.27 1.02 -2.39
CA LEU A 120 -11.95 -0.20 -1.64
C LEU A 120 -10.56 -0.11 -0.98
N LEU A 121 -9.54 0.33 -1.72
CA LEU A 121 -8.18 0.45 -1.21
C LEU A 121 -8.06 1.52 -0.11
N LEU A 122 -8.77 2.64 -0.26
CA LEU A 122 -8.86 3.66 0.80
C LEU A 122 -9.54 3.11 2.05
N PHE A 123 -10.62 2.36 1.89
CA PHE A 123 -11.33 1.73 3.00
C PHE A 123 -10.47 0.71 3.75
N VAL A 124 -9.75 -0.16 3.03
CA VAL A 124 -8.80 -1.13 3.62
C VAL A 124 -7.68 -0.42 4.39
N ASN A 125 -7.16 0.69 3.85
CA ASN A 125 -6.15 1.50 4.52
C ASN A 125 -6.68 2.14 5.81
N LEU A 126 -7.91 2.68 5.78
CA LEU A 126 -8.55 3.26 6.96
C LEU A 126 -8.70 2.21 8.08
N ILE A 127 -9.20 1.02 7.74
CA ILE A 127 -9.29 -0.10 8.69
C ILE A 127 -7.90 -0.45 9.25
N SER A 128 -6.88 -0.50 8.39
CA SER A 128 -5.51 -0.82 8.80
C SER A 128 -4.96 0.19 9.81
N VAL A 129 -5.24 1.48 9.64
CA VAL A 129 -4.87 2.52 10.62
C VAL A 129 -5.57 2.31 11.96
N VAL A 130 -6.88 2.06 11.94
CA VAL A 130 -7.66 1.83 13.17
C VAL A 130 -7.11 0.62 13.93
N LEU A 131 -6.91 -0.50 13.23
CA LEU A 131 -6.34 -1.72 13.80
C LEU A 131 -4.91 -1.50 14.32
N PHE A 132 -4.10 -0.69 13.65
CA PHE A 132 -2.77 -0.34 14.12
C PHE A 132 -2.80 0.37 15.48
N PHE A 133 -3.71 1.34 15.67
CA PHE A 133 -3.87 2.02 16.94
C PHE A 133 -4.43 1.10 18.04
N LEU A 134 -5.38 0.23 17.70
CA LEU A 134 -5.90 -0.78 18.62
C LEU A 134 -4.81 -1.74 19.07
N LEU A 135 -3.98 -2.22 18.15
CA LEU A 135 -2.84 -3.10 18.45
C LEU A 135 -1.80 -2.39 19.32
N LEU A 136 -1.53 -1.10 19.07
CA LEU A 136 -0.64 -0.30 19.90
C LEU A 136 -1.19 -0.15 21.32
N ARG A 137 -2.49 0.10 21.46
CA ARG A 137 -3.16 0.18 22.77
C ARG A 137 -3.10 -1.17 23.49
N TYR A 138 -3.41 -2.26 22.79
CA TYR A 138 -3.32 -3.61 23.33
C TYR A 138 -1.91 -3.93 23.84
N ASN A 139 -0.87 -3.62 23.06
CA ASN A 139 0.52 -3.83 23.46
C ASN A 139 0.91 -3.01 24.70
N LYS A 140 0.40 -1.78 24.84
CA LYS A 140 0.61 -0.96 26.05
C LYS A 140 -0.05 -1.60 27.28
N THR A 141 -1.27 -2.13 27.15
CA THR A 141 -1.95 -2.86 28.24
C THR A 141 -1.21 -4.16 28.57
N LEU A 142 -0.74 -4.90 27.56
CA LEU A 142 0.00 -6.14 27.75
C LEU A 142 1.26 -5.94 28.59
N LYS A 143 1.93 -4.80 28.41
CA LYS A 143 3.13 -4.40 29.17
C LYS A 143 2.86 -4.31 30.68
N THR A 144 1.67 -3.89 31.10
CA THR A 144 1.30 -3.70 32.50
C THR A 144 0.72 -4.97 33.12
N THR A 145 -0.11 -5.74 32.40
CA THR A 145 -0.89 -6.84 32.98
C THR A 145 -0.16 -8.19 33.06
N LYS A 146 0.60 -8.60 32.03
CA LYS A 146 1.11 -9.99 31.91
C LYS A 146 2.12 -10.42 32.98
N CYS A 147 2.78 -9.47 33.62
CA CYS A 147 3.81 -9.75 34.63
C CYS A 147 3.28 -9.74 36.07
N ILE A 148 2.05 -9.30 36.29
CA ILE A 148 1.41 -9.37 37.63
C ILE A 148 0.99 -10.82 37.93
N SER A 149 0.82 -11.65 36.90
CA SER A 149 0.26 -13.00 37.00
C SER A 149 1.28 -14.15 36.95
N SER A 150 2.58 -13.90 36.72
CA SER A 150 3.57 -14.97 36.49
C SER A 150 4.62 -15.04 37.60
N SER A 151 4.72 -16.21 38.24
CA SER A 151 5.61 -16.54 39.35
C SER A 151 7.10 -16.69 38.98
N THR A 152 7.47 -16.52 37.71
CA THR A 152 8.87 -16.67 37.24
C THR A 152 9.43 -15.34 36.70
N VAL A 153 10.32 -14.74 37.49
CA VAL A 153 10.90 -13.40 37.26
C VAL A 153 11.65 -13.29 35.92
N THR A 154 12.41 -14.31 35.54
CA THR A 154 13.18 -14.37 34.28
C THR A 154 12.29 -14.41 33.04
N TYR A 155 11.18 -15.16 33.09
CA TYR A 155 10.20 -15.23 32.00
C TYR A 155 9.52 -13.89 31.77
N CYS A 156 9.11 -13.21 32.85
CA CYS A 156 8.52 -11.87 32.78
C CYS A 156 9.48 -10.82 32.19
N LEU A 157 10.79 -10.89 32.48
CA LEU A 157 11.78 -9.93 31.95
C LEU A 157 11.90 -10.00 30.42
N SER A 158 11.97 -11.22 29.87
CA SER A 158 12.08 -11.44 28.41
C SER A 158 10.85 -10.90 27.65
N ILE A 159 9.64 -11.21 28.14
CA ILE A 159 8.39 -10.73 27.54
C ILE A 159 8.30 -9.19 27.62
N ARG A 160 8.66 -8.58 28.76
CA ARG A 160 8.65 -7.12 28.90
C ARG A 160 9.59 -6.44 27.91
N LYS A 161 10.75 -7.04 27.63
CA LYS A 161 11.70 -6.54 26.64
C LYS A 161 11.09 -6.57 25.24
N GLN A 162 10.48 -7.69 24.85
CA GLN A 162 9.83 -7.86 23.54
C GLN A 162 8.62 -6.94 23.35
N VAL A 163 7.74 -6.82 24.36
CA VAL A 163 6.59 -5.88 24.30
C VAL A 163 7.11 -4.44 24.17
N ARG A 164 8.15 -4.07 24.92
CA ARG A 164 8.76 -2.73 24.85
C ARG A 164 9.32 -2.44 23.47
N GLU A 165 9.97 -3.42 22.85
CA GLU A 165 10.49 -3.31 21.49
C GLU A 165 9.39 -3.19 20.43
N ASN A 166 8.31 -3.96 20.55
CA ASN A 166 7.13 -3.85 19.70
C ASN A 166 6.49 -2.45 19.80
N ILE A 167 6.26 -1.95 21.01
CA ILE A 167 5.72 -0.59 21.22
C ILE A 167 6.66 0.47 20.64
N ARG A 168 7.97 0.35 20.87
CA ARG A 168 8.96 1.29 20.32
C ARG A 168 8.92 1.31 18.80
N THR A 169 8.88 0.15 18.17
CA THR A 169 8.85 0.03 16.71
C THR A 169 7.56 0.57 16.13
N MET A 170 6.41 0.25 16.74
CA MET A 170 5.12 0.80 16.32
C MET A 170 5.06 2.32 16.50
N ASN A 171 5.64 2.88 17.56
CA ASN A 171 5.71 4.33 17.72
C ASN A 171 6.58 5.00 16.64
N MET A 172 7.67 4.37 16.20
CA MET A 172 8.47 4.86 15.08
C MET A 172 7.68 4.83 13.76
N LEU A 173 6.94 3.75 13.51
CA LEU A 173 6.10 3.59 12.32
C LEU A 173 4.86 4.49 12.33
N ARG A 174 4.44 5.00 13.50
CA ARG A 174 3.22 5.80 13.64
C ARG A 174 3.23 7.03 12.74
N ILE A 175 4.31 7.82 12.77
CA ILE A 175 4.40 9.05 11.99
C ILE A 175 4.46 8.71 10.50
N GLY A 176 5.32 7.77 10.11
CA GLY A 176 5.44 7.34 8.70
C GLY A 176 4.14 6.76 8.14
N GLY A 177 3.43 5.95 8.91
CA GLY A 177 2.14 5.37 8.53
C GLY A 177 1.04 6.42 8.37
N ILE A 178 0.97 7.39 9.28
CA ILE A 178 0.01 8.51 9.18
C ILE A 178 0.31 9.36 7.95
N VAL A 179 1.58 9.72 7.72
CA VAL A 179 1.98 10.51 6.55
C VAL A 179 1.66 9.78 5.25
N LEU A 180 1.96 8.47 5.18
CA LEU A 180 1.69 7.65 4.01
C LEU A 180 0.18 7.57 3.71
N VAL A 181 -0.64 7.33 4.74
CA VAL A 181 -2.10 7.29 4.56
C VAL A 181 -2.66 8.66 4.19
N ALA A 182 -2.22 9.74 4.84
CA ALA A 182 -2.64 11.09 4.50
C ALA A 182 -2.31 11.43 3.04
N ALA A 183 -1.11 11.10 2.58
CA ALA A 183 -0.70 11.29 1.19
C ALA A 183 -1.60 10.50 0.23
N ILE A 184 -1.91 9.24 0.54
CA ILE A 184 -2.79 8.39 -0.27
C ILE A 184 -4.21 8.99 -0.38
N PHE A 185 -4.77 9.46 0.74
CA PHE A 185 -6.10 10.06 0.80
C PHE A 185 -6.21 11.38 0.03
N VAL A 186 -5.09 12.09 -0.19
CA VAL A 186 -5.07 13.30 -1.01
C VAL A 186 -4.81 12.96 -2.49
N LEU A 187 -3.83 12.10 -2.75
CA LEU A 187 -3.36 11.83 -4.11
C LEU A 187 -4.36 11.00 -4.93
N ILE A 188 -4.95 9.94 -4.37
CA ILE A 188 -5.87 9.08 -5.14
C ILE A 188 -7.11 9.85 -5.62
N PRO A 189 -7.83 10.60 -4.77
CA PRO A 189 -8.96 11.40 -5.24
C PRO A 189 -8.54 12.46 -6.25
N SER A 190 -7.40 13.15 -6.05
CA SER A 190 -6.94 14.14 -7.01
C SER A 190 -6.71 13.55 -8.42
N LEU A 191 -6.21 12.31 -8.51
CA LEU A 191 -6.01 11.62 -9.78
C LEU A 191 -7.30 11.21 -10.50
N ILE A 192 -8.39 11.00 -9.75
CA ILE A 192 -9.68 10.56 -10.30
C ILE A 192 -10.59 11.76 -10.61
N PHE A 193 -10.60 12.76 -9.73
CA PHE A 193 -11.47 13.92 -9.86
C PHE A 193 -10.97 14.92 -10.91
N VAL A 194 -9.66 15.10 -11.08
CA VAL A 194 -9.12 16.04 -12.08
C VAL A 194 -9.56 15.69 -13.51
N PRO A 195 -9.42 14.43 -14.00
CA PRO A 195 -9.95 14.04 -15.31
C PRO A 195 -11.46 14.21 -15.41
N TYR A 196 -12.20 13.86 -14.35
CA TYR A 196 -13.66 13.98 -14.33
C TYR A 196 -14.15 15.43 -14.48
N PHE A 197 -13.46 16.39 -13.86
CA PHE A 197 -13.77 17.81 -14.03
C PHE A 197 -13.44 18.32 -15.44
N ILE A 198 -12.38 17.80 -16.06
CA ILE A 198 -11.99 18.17 -17.43
C ILE A 198 -13.02 17.63 -18.44
N ASP A 199 -13.40 16.36 -18.35
CA ASP A 199 -14.42 15.76 -19.23
C ASP A 199 -15.80 16.43 -19.06
N TYR A 200 -16.15 16.84 -17.83
CA TYR A 200 -17.39 17.57 -17.57
C TYR A 200 -17.41 18.93 -18.29
N ASP A 201 -16.30 19.67 -18.26
CA ASP A 201 -16.19 20.98 -18.91
C ASP A 201 -16.28 20.85 -20.44
N ASP A 202 -15.59 19.86 -21.03
CA ASP A 202 -15.64 19.59 -22.47
C ASP A 202 -17.05 19.25 -22.95
N SER A 203 -17.79 18.44 -22.16
CA SER A 203 -19.19 18.10 -22.47
C SER A 203 -20.14 19.30 -22.37
N ALA A 204 -19.92 20.20 -21.41
CA ALA A 204 -20.72 21.42 -21.25
C ALA A 204 -20.49 22.41 -22.41
N ILE A 205 -19.24 22.53 -22.87
CA ILE A 205 -18.87 23.37 -24.02
C ILE A 205 -19.52 22.83 -25.31
N GLN A 206 -19.54 21.51 -25.52
CA GLN A 206 -20.19 20.89 -26.68
C GLN A 206 -21.71 21.13 -26.70
N ILE A 207 -22.39 21.04 -25.56
CA ILE A 207 -23.84 21.30 -25.47
C ILE A 207 -24.14 22.78 -25.74
N SER A 208 -23.32 23.68 -25.19
CA SER A 208 -23.48 25.13 -25.41
C SER A 208 -23.28 25.51 -26.88
N THR A 209 -22.24 25.01 -27.53
CA THR A 209 -21.97 25.26 -28.96
C THR A 209 -23.05 24.65 -29.87
N ALA A 210 -23.54 23.45 -29.57
CA ALA A 210 -24.67 22.84 -30.29
C ALA A 210 -25.96 23.67 -30.16
N SER A 211 -26.25 24.20 -28.97
CA SER A 211 -27.42 25.06 -28.74
C SER A 211 -27.32 26.41 -29.46
N LEU A 212 -26.13 26.99 -29.53
CA LEU A 212 -25.89 28.25 -30.24
C LEU A 212 -26.08 28.06 -31.75
N ASN A 213 -25.52 26.98 -32.31
CA ASN A 213 -25.65 26.64 -33.72
C ASN A 213 -27.11 26.39 -34.15
N ALA A 214 -27.92 25.80 -33.25
CA ALA A 214 -29.34 25.56 -33.49
C ALA A 214 -30.20 26.83 -33.46
N ILE A 215 -29.74 27.89 -32.78
CA ILE A 215 -30.42 29.20 -32.74
C ILE A 215 -30.04 30.06 -33.97
N THR A 216 -28.85 29.84 -34.53
CA THR A 216 -28.35 30.59 -35.70
C THR A 216 -28.69 29.98 -37.06
N ALA A 217 -29.32 28.79 -37.09
CA ALA A 217 -29.79 28.10 -38.30
C ALA A 217 -31.28 28.36 -38.54
#